data_AF-A0AA42R307-F1
#
_entry.id   AF-A0AA42R307-F1
#
_cell.length_a   1.000
_cell.length_b   1.000
_cell.length_c   1.000
_cell.angle_alpha   90.00
_cell.angle_beta   90.00
_cell.angle_gamma   90.00
#
_symmetry.space_group_name_H-M   'P 1'
#
loop_
_entity.id
_entity.type
_entity.pdbx_description
1 polymer ?
#
loop_
_entity_poly.entity_id
_entity_poly.type
_entity_poly.pdbx_seq_one_letter_code
_entity_poly.pdbx_strand_id
1 'polypeptide(L)'
;MSTISKERLEQLASGNAWVCVQDDEAAELARIALASLEAEPVAWLLSGGGAKNNVSFDSGNAYPDPLREVTPLYAAPPAPISVPAAMEMDDDFDSSFEHGKAVGWNAYRAAMLQSFGNSEQLNSPVIPECSCRTCRPVTISDMRFVVCPECGNKRCPHANDHRNACTGSNEPGQEGSAYPAALQQEVKP
;
A
#
# COMPACT_ATOMS: atom_id res chain seq x y z
N MET A 1 -19.23 0.42 35.49
CA MET A 1 -19.40 -0.28 34.20
C MET A 1 -18.57 -1.55 34.28
N SER A 2 -19.21 -2.72 34.25
CA SER A 2 -18.45 -3.99 34.23
C SER A 2 -17.76 -4.11 32.88
N THR A 3 -16.44 -4.05 32.86
CA THR A 3 -15.62 -4.26 31.67
C THR A 3 -15.48 -5.75 31.41
N ILE A 4 -15.80 -6.19 30.19
CA ILE A 4 -15.39 -7.51 29.71
C ILE A 4 -13.86 -7.56 29.70
N SER A 5 -13.27 -8.62 30.24
CA SER A 5 -11.81 -8.73 30.30
C SER A 5 -11.23 -9.11 28.93
N LYS A 6 -9.96 -8.77 28.69
CA LYS A 6 -9.28 -9.11 27.44
C LYS A 6 -9.28 -10.63 27.20
N GLU A 7 -9.04 -11.41 28.25
CA GLU A 7 -9.03 -12.88 28.19
C GLU A 7 -10.40 -13.44 27.79
N ARG A 8 -11.49 -12.78 28.20
CA ARG A 8 -12.84 -13.16 27.78
C ARG A 8 -13.10 -12.82 26.32
N LEU A 9 -12.59 -11.70 25.81
CA LEU A 9 -12.70 -11.36 24.39
C LEU A 9 -11.91 -12.34 23.52
N GLU A 10 -10.71 -12.77 23.95
CA GLU A 10 -9.92 -13.78 23.25
C GLU A 10 -10.67 -15.12 23.16
N GLN A 11 -11.28 -15.56 24.25
CA GLN A 11 -12.12 -16.77 24.26
C GLN A 11 -13.30 -16.66 23.29
N LEU A 12 -14.00 -15.52 23.29
CA LEU A 12 -15.13 -15.29 22.39
C LEU A 12 -14.70 -15.20 20.93
N ALA A 13 -13.55 -14.56 20.63
CA ALA A 13 -13.01 -14.43 19.28
C ALA A 13 -12.53 -15.76 18.70
N SER A 14 -12.11 -16.70 19.56
CA SER A 14 -11.54 -17.98 19.15
C SER A 14 -12.57 -19.05 18.73
N GLY A 15 -13.87 -18.78 18.84
CA GLY A 15 -14.90 -19.76 18.43
C GLY A 15 -15.14 -20.89 19.43
N ASN A 16 -14.28 -21.03 20.46
CA ASN A 16 -14.22 -22.21 21.32
C ASN A 16 -15.02 -22.08 22.62
N ALA A 17 -15.74 -20.96 22.82
CA ALA A 17 -16.52 -20.75 24.02
C ALA A 17 -17.69 -21.75 24.02
N TRP A 18 -17.71 -22.61 25.06
CA TRP A 18 -18.64 -23.73 25.25
C TRP A 18 -20.09 -23.30 25.58
N VAL A 19 -20.55 -22.14 25.09
CA VAL A 19 -21.91 -21.64 25.28
C VAL A 19 -22.50 -21.44 23.88
N CYS A 20 -23.43 -22.34 23.54
CA CYS A 20 -24.42 -22.29 22.45
C CYS A 20 -24.03 -21.49 21.20
N VAL A 21 -23.68 -22.20 20.11
CA VAL A 21 -23.64 -21.73 18.70
C VAL A 21 -23.34 -20.23 18.60
N GLN A 22 -22.06 -19.87 18.70
CA GLN A 22 -21.66 -18.48 18.49
C GLN A 22 -22.10 -18.07 17.09
N ASP A 23 -22.99 -17.07 17.01
CA ASP A 23 -23.21 -16.35 15.76
C ASP A 23 -21.84 -15.85 15.31
N ASP A 24 -21.47 -16.06 14.03
CA ASP A 24 -20.22 -15.54 13.48
C ASP A 24 -20.06 -14.04 13.79
N GLU A 25 -21.18 -13.32 13.90
CA GLU A 25 -21.28 -11.93 14.34
C GLU A 25 -20.72 -11.68 15.75
N ALA A 26 -20.95 -12.58 16.71
CA ALA A 26 -20.44 -12.43 18.07
C ALA A 26 -18.93 -12.65 18.15
N ALA A 27 -18.40 -13.60 17.37
CA ALA A 27 -16.96 -13.83 17.24
C ALA A 27 -16.28 -12.65 16.52
N GLU A 28 -16.89 -12.11 15.47
CA GLU A 28 -16.41 -10.90 14.78
C GLU A 28 -16.43 -9.67 15.70
N LEU A 29 -17.50 -9.47 16.46
CA LEU A 29 -17.57 -8.37 17.42
C LEU A 29 -16.47 -8.47 18.49
N ALA A 30 -16.17 -9.69 18.96
CA ALA A 30 -15.09 -9.93 19.90
C ALA A 30 -13.71 -9.62 19.28
N ARG A 31 -13.49 -9.98 18.01
CA ARG A 31 -12.28 -9.61 17.25
C ARG A 31 -12.12 -8.10 17.11
N ILE A 32 -13.20 -7.39 16.75
CA ILE A 32 -13.20 -5.93 16.62
C ILE A 32 -12.92 -5.25 17.97
N ALA A 33 -13.54 -5.75 19.04
CA ALA A 33 -13.31 -5.24 20.39
C ALA A 33 -11.85 -5.46 20.85
N LEU A 34 -11.28 -6.63 20.55
CA LEU A 34 -9.88 -6.94 20.86
C LEU A 34 -8.92 -6.01 20.09
N ALA A 35 -9.14 -5.85 18.77
CA ALA A 35 -8.36 -4.94 17.94
C ALA A 35 -8.46 -3.48 18.43
N SER A 36 -9.63 -3.08 18.93
CA SER A 36 -9.83 -1.74 19.50
C SER A 36 -9.09 -1.54 20.83
N LEU A 37 -8.91 -2.59 21.63
CA LEU A 37 -8.14 -2.53 22.88
C LEU A 37 -6.63 -2.46 22.64
N GLU A 38 -6.16 -3.00 21.51
CA GLU A 38 -4.75 -3.05 21.13
C GLU A 38 -4.32 -1.89 20.21
N ALA A 39 -5.27 -1.05 19.79
CA ALA A 39 -4.99 0.06 18.90
C ALA A 39 -4.09 1.11 19.57
N GLU A 40 -2.99 1.47 18.91
CA GLU A 40 -2.17 2.61 19.30
C GLU A 40 -2.78 3.92 18.76
N PRO A 41 -2.73 5.03 19.52
CA PRO A 41 -3.18 6.32 19.03
C PRO A 41 -2.28 6.81 17.90
N VAL A 42 -2.90 7.41 16.88
CA VAL A 42 -2.19 7.94 15.70
C VAL A 42 -1.88 9.43 15.87
N ALA A 43 -2.62 10.11 16.74
CA ALA A 43 -2.39 11.50 17.08
C ALA A 43 -2.87 11.81 18.51
N TRP A 44 -2.55 13.00 19.00
CA TRP A 44 -2.97 13.50 20.30
C TRP A 44 -3.49 14.92 20.15
N LEU A 45 -4.68 15.18 20.68
CA LEU A 45 -5.25 16.51 20.78
C LEU A 45 -4.80 17.15 22.09
N LEU A 46 -4.10 18.27 21.99
CA LEU A 46 -3.71 19.09 23.13
C LEU A 46 -4.69 20.25 23.29
N SER A 47 -5.40 20.29 24.42
CA SER A 47 -6.41 21.32 24.75
C SER A 47 -6.10 21.97 26.10
N GLY A 48 -6.61 23.19 26.33
CA GLY A 48 -6.48 23.87 27.63
C GLY A 48 -5.33 24.89 27.72
N GLY A 49 -5.07 25.39 28.94
CA GLY A 49 -3.99 26.36 29.21
C GLY A 49 -4.17 27.76 28.61
N GLY A 50 -5.36 28.13 28.13
CA GLY A 50 -5.63 29.43 27.48
C GLY A 50 -5.05 29.56 26.06
N ALA A 51 -4.46 28.49 25.53
CA ALA A 51 -3.93 28.44 24.18
C ALA A 51 -4.89 27.70 23.23
N LYS A 52 -4.72 27.90 21.92
CA LYS A 52 -5.52 27.19 20.90
C LYS A 52 -5.21 25.70 20.94
N ASN A 53 -6.24 24.89 20.70
CA ASN A 53 -6.11 23.45 20.56
C ASN A 53 -5.19 23.12 19.37
N ASN A 54 -4.35 22.10 19.53
CA ASN A 54 -3.50 21.61 18.45
C ASN A 54 -3.50 20.07 18.42
N VAL A 55 -3.21 19.51 17.24
CA VAL A 55 -3.08 18.07 17.05
C VAL A 55 -1.61 17.75 16.80
N SER A 56 -1.04 16.87 17.62
CA SER A 56 0.33 16.36 17.47
C SER A 56 0.29 14.93 16.94
N PHE A 57 1.18 14.61 16.01
CA PHE A 57 1.44 13.24 15.55
C PHE A 57 2.68 12.64 16.20
N ASP A 58 3.42 13.44 16.98
CA ASP A 58 4.59 12.99 17.72
C ASP A 58 4.20 12.80 19.19
N SER A 59 4.37 11.57 19.68
CA SER A 59 4.05 11.18 21.05
C SER A 59 4.91 11.91 22.08
N GLY A 60 6.16 12.26 21.72
CA GLY A 60 7.11 12.95 22.59
C GLY A 60 6.74 14.40 22.88
N ASN A 61 6.05 15.06 21.94
CA ASN A 61 5.64 16.47 22.04
C ASN A 61 4.21 16.65 22.57
N ALA A 62 3.48 15.58 22.87
CA ALA A 62 2.12 15.65 23.41
C ALA A 62 2.08 15.94 24.93
N TYR A 63 3.11 15.55 25.69
CA TYR A 63 3.17 15.67 27.15
C TYR A 63 3.96 16.85 27.78
N PRO A 64 4.50 17.86 27.05
CA PRO A 64 5.42 18.83 27.64
C PRO A 64 4.76 19.92 28.50
N ASP A 65 3.43 20.06 28.48
CA ASP A 65 2.71 21.15 29.16
C ASP A 65 1.71 20.61 30.21
N PRO A 66 2.03 20.71 31.53
CA PRO A 66 1.17 20.23 32.61
C PRO A 66 -0.22 20.92 32.67
N LEU A 67 -0.38 22.07 32.01
CA LEU A 67 -1.63 22.82 31.96
C LEU A 67 -2.52 22.41 30.76
N ARG A 68 -2.06 21.45 29.95
CA ARG A 68 -2.80 20.95 28.80
C ARG A 68 -3.33 19.55 29.04
N GLU A 69 -4.58 19.37 28.67
CA GLU A 69 -5.25 18.09 28.57
C GLU A 69 -4.84 17.43 27.25
N VAL A 70 -4.45 16.16 27.33
CA VAL A 70 -4.01 15.36 26.18
C VAL A 70 -5.04 14.27 25.93
N THR A 71 -5.71 14.34 24.78
CA THR A 71 -6.71 13.35 24.35
C THR A 71 -6.15 12.53 23.18
N PRO A 72 -5.93 11.21 23.34
CA PRO A 72 -5.48 10.36 22.25
C PRO A 72 -6.55 10.25 21.14
N LEU A 73 -6.11 10.29 19.89
CA LEU A 73 -6.93 10.15 18.70
C LEU A 73 -6.52 8.87 17.97
N TYR A 74 -7.46 7.95 17.80
CA TYR A 74 -7.24 6.66 17.15
C TYR A 74 -7.70 6.71 15.69
N ALA A 75 -7.03 5.95 14.84
CA ALA A 75 -7.55 5.70 13.51
C ALA A 75 -8.85 4.90 13.60
N ALA A 76 -9.84 5.29 12.81
CA ALA A 76 -11.01 4.45 12.63
C ALA A 76 -10.58 3.14 11.93
N PRO A 77 -11.06 1.96 12.40
CA PRO A 77 -10.88 0.72 11.66
C PRO A 77 -11.36 0.91 10.20
N PRO A 78 -10.58 0.48 9.19
CA PRO A 78 -11.01 0.60 7.81
C PRO A 78 -12.34 -0.12 7.63
N ALA A 79 -13.32 0.57 7.03
CA ALA A 79 -14.64 -0.01 6.82
C ALA A 79 -14.51 -1.29 5.97
N PRO A 80 -15.16 -2.40 6.35
CA PRO A 80 -15.12 -3.61 5.55
C PRO A 80 -15.76 -3.30 4.19
N ILE A 81 -14.96 -3.42 3.13
CA ILE A 81 -15.44 -3.25 1.76
C ILE A 81 -16.21 -4.51 1.40
N SER A 82 -17.54 -4.37 1.27
CA SER A 82 -18.39 -5.44 0.81
C SER A 82 -18.17 -5.67 -0.69
N VAL A 83 -17.33 -6.65 -1.02
CA VAL A 83 -17.25 -7.12 -2.41
C VAL A 83 -18.46 -8.02 -2.65
N PRO A 84 -19.31 -7.75 -3.66
CA PRO A 84 -20.47 -8.59 -3.94
C PRO A 84 -20.06 -10.04 -4.18
N ALA A 85 -21.01 -10.97 -4.03
CA ALA A 85 -20.76 -12.41 -4.11
C ALA A 85 -20.09 -12.83 -5.43
N ALA A 86 -19.39 -13.97 -5.39
CA ALA A 86 -18.90 -14.60 -6.61
C ALA A 86 -20.09 -14.98 -7.50
N MET A 87 -19.92 -14.84 -8.82
CA MET A 87 -20.90 -15.35 -9.77
C MET A 87 -20.69 -16.86 -9.94
N GLU A 88 -21.77 -17.63 -10.01
CA GLU A 88 -21.68 -19.05 -10.33
C GLU A 88 -21.22 -19.22 -11.79
N MET A 89 -20.37 -20.21 -12.01
CA MET A 89 -19.96 -20.61 -13.35
C MET A 89 -20.98 -21.63 -13.85
N ASP A 90 -21.80 -21.24 -14.82
CA ASP A 90 -22.65 -22.21 -15.53
C ASP A 90 -21.80 -23.01 -16.53
N ASP A 91 -21.95 -24.33 -16.47
CA ASP A 91 -21.20 -25.31 -17.28
C ASP A 91 -21.87 -25.59 -18.64
N ASP A 92 -22.96 -24.88 -18.96
CA ASP A 92 -23.73 -25.08 -20.18
C ASP A 92 -23.04 -24.47 -21.41
N PHE A 93 -22.85 -25.30 -22.44
CA PHE A 93 -22.04 -25.02 -23.64
C PHE A 93 -22.51 -23.79 -24.46
N ASP A 94 -23.80 -23.46 -24.39
CA ASP A 94 -24.39 -22.31 -25.12
C ASP A 94 -24.13 -20.95 -24.45
N SER A 95 -23.49 -20.93 -23.27
CA SER A 95 -23.32 -19.73 -22.43
C SER A 95 -21.89 -19.22 -22.35
N SER A 96 -21.03 -19.51 -23.35
CA SER A 96 -19.61 -19.11 -23.37
C SER A 96 -19.35 -17.62 -23.05
N PHE A 97 -20.28 -16.73 -23.40
CA PHE A 97 -20.20 -15.31 -23.06
C PHE A 97 -20.47 -15.01 -21.58
N GLU A 98 -21.42 -15.72 -20.95
CA GLU A 98 -21.74 -15.58 -19.53
C GLU A 98 -20.68 -16.23 -18.65
N HIS A 99 -20.10 -17.34 -19.11
CA HIS A 99 -18.94 -17.96 -18.49
C HIS A 99 -17.75 -16.99 -18.42
N GLY A 100 -17.48 -16.26 -19.52
CA GLY A 100 -16.45 -15.22 -19.55
C GLY A 100 -16.70 -14.07 -18.57
N LYS A 101 -17.96 -13.68 -18.37
CA LYS A 101 -18.34 -12.66 -17.37
C LYS A 101 -18.12 -13.15 -15.95
N ALA A 102 -18.55 -14.38 -15.63
CA ALA A 102 -18.37 -14.97 -14.31
C ALA A 102 -16.87 -15.11 -13.97
N VAL A 103 -16.06 -15.61 -14.92
CA VAL A 103 -14.60 -15.73 -14.75
C VAL A 103 -13.95 -14.36 -14.55
N GLY A 104 -14.27 -13.37 -15.39
CA GLY A 104 -13.72 -12.02 -15.28
C GLY A 104 -14.11 -11.32 -13.97
N TRP A 105 -15.37 -11.45 -13.56
CA TRP A 105 -15.88 -10.92 -12.30
C TRP A 105 -15.21 -11.58 -11.10
N ASN A 106 -15.12 -12.90 -11.07
CA ASN A 106 -14.52 -13.64 -9.96
C ASN A 106 -13.01 -13.36 -9.86
N ALA A 107 -12.31 -13.19 -10.99
CA ALA A 107 -10.91 -12.78 -11.01
C ALA A 107 -10.70 -11.35 -10.46
N TYR A 108 -11.53 -10.39 -10.88
CA TYR A 108 -11.49 -9.03 -10.36
C TYR A 108 -11.81 -8.97 -8.87
N ARG A 109 -12.84 -9.72 -8.43
CA ARG A 109 -13.22 -9.88 -7.02
C ARG A 109 -12.06 -10.45 -6.19
N ALA A 110 -11.39 -11.49 -6.69
CA ALA A 110 -10.23 -12.08 -6.02
C ALA A 110 -9.07 -11.08 -5.91
N ALA A 111 -8.78 -10.34 -6.98
CA ALA A 111 -7.73 -9.31 -6.98
C ALA A 111 -8.03 -8.18 -5.99
N MET A 112 -9.28 -7.71 -5.92
CA MET A 112 -9.70 -6.73 -4.94
C MET A 112 -9.48 -7.26 -3.52
N LEU A 113 -9.97 -8.47 -3.20
CA LEU A 113 -9.79 -9.07 -1.87
C LEU A 113 -8.31 -9.29 -1.50
N GLN A 114 -7.48 -9.71 -2.45
CA GLN A 114 -6.04 -9.89 -2.24
C GLN A 114 -5.31 -8.56 -1.96
N SER A 115 -5.77 -7.45 -2.56
CA SER A 115 -5.20 -6.13 -2.34
C SER A 115 -5.47 -5.58 -0.93
N PHE A 116 -6.53 -6.03 -0.25
CA PHE A 116 -6.88 -5.54 1.09
C PHE A 116 -6.15 -6.25 2.24
N GLY A 117 -5.37 -7.29 1.95
CA GLY A 117 -4.56 -8.01 2.94
C GLY A 117 -3.05 -7.84 2.81
N ASN A 118 -2.56 -7.18 1.76
CA ASN A 118 -1.14 -7.10 1.46
C ASN A 118 -0.75 -5.71 0.95
N SER A 119 -0.57 -4.76 1.87
CA SER A 119 0.17 -3.52 1.59
C SER A 119 1.61 -3.79 1.10
N GLU A 120 2.12 -5.02 1.29
CA GLU A 120 3.48 -5.41 0.91
C GLU A 120 3.60 -6.18 -0.41
N GLN A 121 2.50 -6.67 -1.03
CA GLN A 121 2.60 -7.44 -2.29
C GLN A 121 2.63 -6.59 -3.56
N LEU A 122 2.51 -5.27 -3.44
CA LEU A 122 2.92 -4.35 -4.51
C LEU A 122 4.43 -4.13 -4.58
N ASN A 123 5.22 -4.76 -3.70
CA ASN A 123 6.68 -4.85 -3.85
C ASN A 123 7.07 -5.90 -4.89
N SER A 124 6.70 -5.65 -6.15
CA SER A 124 7.69 -5.82 -7.22
C SER A 124 8.93 -4.98 -6.82
N PRO A 125 10.17 -5.30 -7.22
CA PRO A 125 11.35 -4.48 -6.91
C PRO A 125 11.35 -3.09 -7.60
N VAL A 126 10.17 -2.53 -7.84
CA VAL A 126 9.93 -1.10 -8.01
C VAL A 126 10.07 -0.48 -6.63
N ILE A 127 11.29 -0.10 -6.27
CA ILE A 127 11.52 0.90 -5.22
C ILE A 127 10.54 2.05 -5.54
N PRO A 128 9.57 2.39 -4.66
CA PRO A 128 8.46 3.31 -4.98
C PRO A 128 8.89 4.68 -5.51
N GLU A 129 10.16 5.05 -5.32
CA GLU A 129 10.76 6.32 -5.75
C GLU A 129 11.72 6.19 -6.94
N CYS A 130 12.04 4.98 -7.40
CA CYS A 130 13.01 4.78 -8.48
C CYS A 130 12.34 4.81 -9.85
N SER A 131 12.64 5.86 -10.62
CA SER A 131 12.10 6.07 -11.98
C SER A 131 13.06 5.68 -13.11
N CYS A 132 14.18 5.02 -12.78
CA CYS A 132 15.19 4.58 -13.76
C CYS A 132 14.64 3.50 -14.71
N ARG A 133 15.32 3.30 -15.84
CA ARG A 133 14.89 2.35 -16.88
C ARG A 133 14.88 0.90 -16.39
N THR A 134 15.82 0.50 -15.53
CA THR A 134 15.91 -0.86 -14.99
C THR A 134 14.76 -1.16 -14.01
N CYS A 135 14.44 -0.24 -13.10
CA CYS A 135 13.39 -0.44 -12.10
C CYS A 135 11.99 -0.21 -12.66
N ARG A 136 11.85 0.69 -13.64
CA ARG A 136 10.58 0.97 -14.33
C ARG A 136 10.78 1.05 -15.85
N PRO A 137 10.80 -0.10 -16.54
CA PRO A 137 10.94 -0.17 -17.98
C PRO A 137 9.89 0.66 -18.73
N VAL A 138 10.34 1.39 -19.75
CA VAL A 138 9.48 2.16 -20.66
C VAL A 138 8.72 1.18 -21.56
N THR A 139 7.39 1.23 -21.54
CA THR A 139 6.53 0.45 -22.44
C THR A 139 5.94 1.36 -23.51
N ILE A 140 5.35 0.78 -24.56
CA ILE A 140 4.68 1.55 -25.63
C ILE A 140 3.58 2.47 -25.08
N SER A 141 2.89 2.05 -24.01
CA SER A 141 1.83 2.83 -23.36
C SER A 141 2.39 3.86 -22.36
N ASP A 142 3.62 3.69 -21.88
CA ASP A 142 4.31 4.59 -20.92
C ASP A 142 5.44 5.33 -21.65
N MET A 143 5.10 6.29 -22.51
CA MET A 143 6.02 7.14 -23.31
C MET A 143 6.80 8.18 -22.47
N ARG A 144 7.24 7.80 -21.29
CA ARG A 144 7.87 8.69 -20.32
C ARG A 144 9.35 8.90 -20.65
N PHE A 145 9.81 10.13 -20.48
CA PHE A 145 11.23 10.44 -20.56
C PHE A 145 11.96 9.95 -19.31
N VAL A 146 12.90 9.03 -19.49
CA VAL A 146 13.77 8.57 -18.42
C VAL A 146 14.98 9.50 -18.33
N VAL A 147 15.10 10.19 -17.19
CA VAL A 147 16.19 11.12 -16.89
C VAL A 147 16.84 10.75 -15.57
N CYS A 148 18.11 11.11 -15.41
CA CYS A 148 18.83 10.91 -14.17
C CYS A 148 18.24 11.83 -13.08
N PRO A 149 17.83 11.32 -11.91
CA PRO A 149 17.32 12.16 -10.82
C PRO A 149 18.37 13.16 -10.29
N GLU A 150 19.66 12.81 -10.34
CA GLU A 150 20.75 13.65 -9.84
C GLU A 150 21.11 14.82 -10.77
N CYS A 151 21.18 14.59 -12.09
CA CYS A 151 21.66 15.60 -13.04
C CYS A 151 20.68 15.98 -14.17
N GLY A 152 19.53 15.32 -14.26
CA GLY A 152 18.51 15.57 -15.31
C GLY A 152 18.89 15.09 -16.72
N ASN A 153 20.11 14.59 -16.94
CA ASN A 153 20.54 14.14 -18.27
C ASN A 153 19.97 12.76 -18.61
N LYS A 154 19.35 12.64 -19.80
CA LYS A 154 18.79 11.37 -20.30
C LYS A 154 19.84 10.34 -20.71
N ARG A 155 21.07 10.78 -21.06
CA ARG A 155 22.16 9.87 -21.45
C ARG A 155 23.07 9.47 -20.30
N CYS A 156 22.82 9.97 -19.10
CA CYS A 156 23.57 9.57 -17.92
C CYS A 156 23.28 8.08 -17.58
N PRO A 157 24.29 7.25 -17.30
CA PRO A 157 24.10 5.83 -16.97
C PRO A 157 23.26 5.62 -15.70
N HIS A 158 23.24 6.59 -14.78
CA HIS A 158 22.37 6.60 -13.60
C HIS A 158 20.87 6.70 -13.96
N ALA A 159 20.52 7.26 -15.13
CA ALA A 159 19.14 7.24 -15.65
C ALA A 159 18.72 5.83 -16.09
N ASN A 160 19.67 5.02 -16.56
CA ASN A 160 19.41 3.66 -17.01
C ASN A 160 19.26 2.72 -15.80
N ASP A 161 20.21 2.77 -14.86
CA ASP A 161 20.18 2.02 -13.62
C ASP A 161 20.61 2.92 -12.45
N HIS A 162 19.79 2.99 -11.39
CA HIS A 162 20.07 3.83 -10.22
C HIS A 162 21.33 3.38 -9.46
N ARG A 163 21.84 2.18 -9.73
CA ARG A 163 23.07 1.64 -9.15
C ARG A 163 24.34 2.19 -9.83
N ASN A 164 24.22 2.74 -11.04
CA ASN A 164 25.35 3.33 -11.75
C ASN A 164 25.73 4.69 -11.15
N ALA A 165 26.99 5.10 -11.28
CA ALA A 165 27.39 6.45 -10.88
C ALA A 165 26.76 7.52 -11.78
N CYS A 166 26.40 8.67 -11.20
CA CYS A 166 26.02 9.85 -11.98
C CYS A 166 27.27 10.48 -12.62
N THR A 167 27.26 10.64 -13.94
CA THR A 167 28.39 11.25 -14.69
C THR A 167 28.23 12.75 -14.91
N GLY A 168 27.03 13.30 -14.67
CA GLY A 168 26.70 14.69 -15.00
C GLY A 168 26.72 15.01 -16.51
N SER A 169 26.87 14.02 -17.40
CA SER A 169 27.03 14.21 -18.85
C SER A 169 25.81 13.78 -19.66
N ASN A 170 25.57 14.46 -20.78
CA ASN A 170 24.56 14.11 -21.78
C ASN A 170 25.19 13.59 -23.09
N GLU A 171 26.49 13.27 -23.09
CA GLU A 171 27.21 12.74 -24.24
C GLU A 171 26.75 11.31 -24.58
N PRO A 172 26.72 10.92 -25.87
CA PRO A 172 26.41 9.54 -26.27
C PRO A 172 27.60 8.61 -25.98
N GLY A 173 27.33 7.31 -25.78
CA GLY A 173 28.38 6.30 -25.63
C GLY A 173 29.00 6.15 -24.25
N GLN A 174 28.38 6.76 -23.23
CA GLN A 174 28.79 6.54 -21.84
C GLN A 174 28.51 5.08 -21.44
N GLU A 175 29.47 4.44 -20.77
CA GLU A 175 29.34 3.07 -20.28
C GLU A 175 28.13 2.93 -19.33
N GLY A 176 27.28 1.94 -19.55
CA GLY A 176 26.04 1.74 -18.78
C GLY A 176 24.86 2.62 -19.20
N SER A 177 25.05 3.54 -20.15
CA SER A 177 23.95 4.34 -20.74
C SER A 177 23.14 3.53 -21.74
N ALA A 178 21.84 3.82 -21.82
CA ALA A 178 20.98 3.27 -22.86
C ALA A 178 21.27 3.86 -24.27
N TYR A 179 22.10 4.90 -24.36
CA TYR A 179 22.41 5.59 -25.61
C TYR A 179 23.85 5.27 -26.04
N PRO A 180 24.05 4.35 -27.00
CA PRO A 180 25.38 3.97 -27.47
C PRO A 180 26.09 5.13 -28.18
N ALA A 181 27.40 4.98 -28.36
CA ALA A 181 28.18 5.90 -29.19
C ALA A 181 27.61 5.85 -30.61
N ALA A 182 27.60 7.00 -31.30
CA ALA A 182 27.27 7.00 -32.71
C ALA A 182 28.26 6.08 -33.44
N LEU A 183 27.75 5.13 -34.21
CA LEU A 183 28.59 4.41 -35.17
C LEU A 183 29.13 5.46 -36.13
N GLN A 184 30.46 5.59 -36.19
CA GLN A 184 31.11 6.33 -37.25
C GLN A 184 30.69 5.66 -38.55
N GLN A 185 29.84 6.32 -39.33
CA GLN A 185 29.60 5.92 -40.70
C GLN A 185 30.96 6.03 -41.39
N GLU A 186 31.58 4.89 -41.71
CA GLU A 186 32.72 4.89 -42.62
C GLU A 186 32.22 5.49 -43.93
N VAL A 187 32.61 6.74 -44.18
CA VAL A 187 32.49 7.34 -45.50
C VAL A 187 33.45 6.58 -46.39
N LYS A 188 32.93 5.53 -47.02
CA LYS A 188 33.66 4.81 -48.06
C LYS A 188 33.88 5.79 -49.22
N PRO A 189 35.14 6.00 -49.67
CA PRO A 189 35.46 6.99 -50.70
C PRO A 189 34.81 6.69 -52.04
#